data_AF-A0A7J8N7T0-F1
#
_entry.id   AF-A0A7J8N7T0-F1
#
_cell.length_a   1.000
_cell.length_b   1.000
_cell.length_c   1.000
_cell.angle_alpha   90.00
_cell.angle_beta   90.00
_cell.angle_gamma   90.00
#
_symmetry.space_group_name_H-M   'P 1'
#
loop_
_entity.id
_entity.type
_entity.pdbx_description
1 polymer ?
#
loop_
_entity_poly.entity_id
_entity_poly.type
_entity_poly.pdbx_seq_one_letter_code
_entity_poly.pdbx_strand_id
1 'polypeptide(L)'
;MEDRKVVAWGEGHNSWVSGVAFDSYWSSPNSDGTGETVMYRFGSVGQDTQLLLWDLEMDEIVVPLRRCPPGGSPTFSTGSQSSHWDNVCPLGTLQPAPSIRDVPKISPLVAHRVHTEPLSGLIFNPGSVLTVCRQGHIKVWMRPSGAESQSSNSETVSSSKDKPLVSSTLGSTSHKQ
;
A
#
# COMPACT_ATOMS: atom_id res chain seq x y z
N MET A 1 4.79 6.42 22.16
CA MET A 1 3.88 7.35 21.44
C MET A 1 2.80 7.81 22.40
N GLU A 2 3.17 8.65 23.37
CA GLU A 2 2.20 9.35 24.23
C GLU A 2 1.47 10.48 23.47
N ASP A 3 2.08 11.00 22.41
CA ASP A 3 1.52 12.07 21.58
C ASP A 3 0.41 11.55 20.65
N ARG A 4 -0.85 11.91 20.93
CA ARG A 4 -2.00 11.63 20.04
C ARG A 4 -2.05 12.60 18.85
N LYS A 5 -0.96 12.66 18.07
CA LYS A 5 -0.80 13.59 16.94
C LYS A 5 -0.83 12.88 15.59
N VAL A 6 -1.27 13.60 14.56
CA VAL A 6 -1.15 13.16 13.16
C VAL A 6 0.32 13.21 12.77
N VAL A 7 0.85 12.10 12.24
CA VAL A 7 2.28 11.98 11.87
C VAL A 7 2.51 12.17 10.37
N ALA A 8 1.56 11.81 9.52
CA ALA A 8 1.66 11.94 8.08
C ALA A 8 0.26 12.00 7.45
N TRP A 9 0.17 12.50 6.22
CA TRP A 9 -1.01 12.36 5.36
C TRP A 9 -0.57 11.94 3.95
N GLY A 10 -1.45 11.35 3.16
CA GLY A 10 -1.15 10.92 1.80
C GLY A 10 -2.34 11.10 0.86
N GLU A 11 -2.06 11.39 -0.40
CA GLU A 11 -3.03 11.45 -1.49
C GLU A 11 -2.66 10.38 -2.51
N GLY A 12 -3.64 9.59 -2.96
CA GLY A 12 -3.35 8.53 -3.93
C GLY A 12 -4.58 7.86 -4.52
N HIS A 13 -5.61 7.58 -3.70
CA HIS A 13 -6.86 7.03 -4.24
C HIS A 13 -7.65 8.10 -5.00
N ASN A 14 -8.26 7.70 -6.12
CA ASN A 14 -9.15 8.54 -6.93
C ASN A 14 -10.61 8.51 -6.45
N SER A 15 -10.86 7.85 -5.32
CA SER A 15 -12.17 7.71 -4.70
C SER A 15 -12.00 7.38 -3.21
N TRP A 16 -13.08 7.01 -2.52
CA TRP A 16 -13.03 6.70 -1.09
C TRP A 16 -12.22 5.45 -0.79
N VAL A 17 -11.37 5.55 0.23
CA VAL A 17 -10.67 4.41 0.84
C VAL A 17 -11.70 3.54 1.56
N SER A 18 -11.69 2.25 1.29
CA SER A 18 -12.61 1.26 1.86
C SER A 18 -11.94 0.26 2.80
N GLY A 19 -10.60 0.18 2.78
CA GLY A 19 -9.84 -0.66 3.70
C GLY A 19 -8.38 -0.23 3.80
N VAL A 20 -7.79 -0.38 4.98
CA VAL A 20 -6.37 -0.14 5.26
C VAL A 20 -5.84 -1.26 6.16
N ALA A 21 -4.59 -1.66 5.96
CA ALA A 21 -3.94 -2.66 6.79
C ALA A 21 -2.42 -2.44 6.81
N PHE A 22 -1.81 -2.59 7.99
CA PHE A 22 -0.35 -2.67 8.10
C PHE A 22 0.14 -4.05 7.68
N ASP A 23 1.31 -4.10 7.07
CA ASP A 23 1.98 -5.34 6.73
C ASP A 23 2.99 -5.73 7.81
N SER A 24 2.55 -6.50 8.80
CA SER A 24 3.41 -6.99 9.89
C SER A 24 4.43 -8.05 9.45
N TYR A 25 4.32 -8.54 8.21
CA TYR A 25 5.17 -9.60 7.68
C TYR A 25 6.21 -9.08 6.70
N TRP A 26 6.25 -7.75 6.49
CA TRP A 26 7.28 -7.10 5.71
C TRP A 26 8.39 -6.56 6.62
N SER A 27 9.63 -6.78 6.22
CA SER A 27 10.82 -6.25 6.88
C SER A 27 11.56 -5.29 5.96
N SER A 28 12.08 -4.20 6.52
CA SER A 28 12.93 -3.27 5.78
C SER A 28 14.18 -3.98 5.24
N PRO A 29 14.53 -3.84 3.95
CA PRO A 29 15.73 -4.43 3.36
C PRO A 29 17.05 -4.03 4.05
N ASN A 30 17.08 -2.88 4.71
CA ASN A 30 18.29 -2.29 5.29
C ASN A 30 18.33 -2.40 6.83
N SER A 31 17.75 -3.44 7.43
CA SER A 31 17.85 -3.67 8.88
C SER A 31 19.22 -4.27 9.25
N ASP A 32 20.32 -3.61 8.88
CA ASP A 32 21.71 -4.05 9.09
C ASP A 32 22.17 -3.99 10.57
N GLY A 33 21.24 -4.13 11.51
CA GLY A 33 21.51 -4.18 12.95
C GLY A 33 21.87 -2.83 13.57
N THR A 34 22.10 -1.80 12.74
CA THR A 34 22.41 -0.43 13.18
C THR A 34 21.21 0.27 13.79
N GLY A 35 19.99 -0.23 13.55
CA GLY A 35 18.80 0.06 14.36
C GLY A 35 18.27 1.48 14.31
N GLU A 36 18.80 2.35 13.45
CA GLU A 36 18.42 3.76 13.47
C GLU A 36 17.06 3.99 12.79
N THR A 37 16.78 3.36 11.64
CA THR A 37 15.59 3.71 10.86
C THR A 37 14.46 2.69 10.91
N VAL A 38 13.38 3.07 11.59
CA VAL A 38 12.13 2.29 11.62
C VAL A 38 11.26 2.66 10.43
N MET A 39 11.02 1.70 9.53
CA MET A 39 10.11 1.84 8.40
C MET A 39 8.91 0.89 8.53
N TYR A 40 7.71 1.42 8.34
CA TYR A 40 6.47 0.64 8.28
C TYR A 40 5.96 0.58 6.84
N ARG A 41 5.44 -0.59 6.44
CA ARG A 41 4.64 -0.72 5.24
C ARG A 41 3.18 -0.94 5.59
N PHE A 42 2.30 -0.26 4.87
CA PHE A 42 0.87 -0.52 4.93
C PHE A 42 0.27 -0.42 3.53
N GLY A 43 -0.91 -1.00 3.36
CA GLY A 43 -1.67 -0.90 2.13
C GLY A 43 -3.03 -0.26 2.36
N SER A 44 -3.58 0.29 1.30
CA SER A 44 -4.95 0.79 1.25
C SER A 44 -5.65 0.30 -0.02
N VAL A 45 -6.95 0.08 0.09
CA VAL A 45 -7.82 -0.27 -1.03
C VAL A 45 -9.00 0.69 -1.09
N GLY A 46 -9.51 0.93 -2.30
CA GLY A 46 -10.52 1.97 -2.51
C GLY A 46 -11.65 1.59 -3.46
N GLN A 47 -12.65 2.47 -3.49
CA GLN A 47 -13.76 2.43 -4.45
C GLN A 47 -13.31 2.63 -5.89
N ASP A 48 -12.10 3.17 -6.09
CA ASP A 48 -11.43 3.31 -7.37
C ASP A 48 -10.82 2.01 -7.90
N THR A 49 -11.03 0.88 -7.21
CA THR A 49 -10.58 -0.47 -7.59
C THR A 49 -9.06 -0.67 -7.52
N GLN A 50 -8.37 0.24 -6.83
CA GLN A 50 -6.91 0.22 -6.69
C GLN A 50 -6.47 -0.33 -5.34
N LEU A 51 -5.34 -1.05 -5.35
CA LEU A 51 -4.50 -1.33 -4.20
C LEU A 51 -3.32 -0.34 -4.24
N LEU A 52 -3.13 0.40 -3.16
CA LEU A 52 -1.96 1.24 -2.94
C LEU A 52 -1.09 0.64 -1.83
N LEU A 53 0.23 0.72 -1.98
CA LEU A 53 1.20 0.40 -0.93
C LEU A 53 1.95 1.67 -0.54
N TRP A 54 2.21 1.82 0.75
CA TRP A 54 2.79 3.02 1.35
C TRP A 54 3.92 2.63 2.28
N ASP A 55 4.96 3.46 2.26
CA ASP A 55 6.08 3.38 3.21
C ASP A 55 6.03 4.59 4.14
N LEU A 56 6.18 4.32 5.43
CA LEU A 56 6.27 5.33 6.47
C LEU A 56 7.59 5.11 7.21
N GLU A 57 8.58 5.92 6.85
CA GLU A 57 9.87 6.00 7.52
C GLU A 57 9.75 6.97 8.69
N MET A 58 10.01 6.52 9.93
CA MET A 58 9.78 7.33 11.14
C MET A 58 10.81 8.45 11.31
N ASP A 59 12.04 8.26 10.82
CA ASP A 59 13.14 9.22 10.98
C ASP A 59 13.04 10.41 10.01
N GLU A 60 12.40 10.23 8.86
CA GLU A 60 12.21 11.26 7.84
C GLU A 60 10.97 12.13 8.06
N ILE A 61 10.18 11.88 9.11
CA ILE A 61 8.95 12.64 9.42
C ILE A 61 9.30 14.01 10.03
N VAL A 62 9.94 14.86 9.23
CA VAL A 62 10.25 16.24 9.58
C VAL A 62 9.00 17.08 9.31
N VAL A 63 8.39 17.62 10.36
CA VAL A 63 7.33 18.63 10.24
C VAL A 63 7.86 19.77 9.35
N PRO A 64 7.13 20.18 8.29
CA PRO A 64 7.54 21.30 7.45
C PRO A 64 7.72 22.57 8.31
N LEU A 65 8.96 22.89 8.66
CA LEU A 65 9.31 24.10 9.41
C LEU A 65 9.18 25.32 8.49
N ARG A 66 7.96 25.84 8.33
CA ARG A 66 7.74 27.16 7.76
C ARG A 66 7.93 28.19 8.87
N ARG A 67 9.15 28.75 8.95
CA ARG A 67 9.37 30.01 9.66
C ARG A 67 8.46 31.07 9.02
N CYS A 68 7.48 31.58 9.76
CA CYS A 68 6.90 32.88 9.42
C CYS A 68 8.05 33.89 9.36
N PRO A 69 8.17 34.70 8.29
CA PRO A 69 9.10 35.83 8.32
C PRO A 69 8.80 36.70 9.55
N PRO A 70 9.81 37.15 10.31
CA PRO A 70 9.60 38.15 11.35
C PRO A 70 9.31 39.48 10.66
N GLY A 71 8.05 39.77 10.35
CA GLY A 71 7.67 41.03 9.72
C GLY A 71 6.31 41.01 9.04
N GLY A 72 5.27 41.31 9.83
CA GLY A 72 3.92 41.56 9.32
C GLY A 72 2.93 41.81 10.46
N SER A 73 2.78 43.08 10.85
CA SER A 73 1.96 43.59 11.96
C SER A 73 0.45 43.29 11.84
N PRO A 74 -0.32 43.40 12.95
CA PRO A 74 -1.64 42.82 13.13
C PRO A 74 -2.76 43.79 12.71
N THR A 75 -3.80 43.28 12.06
CA THR A 75 -5.09 43.98 12.03
C THR A 75 -6.16 43.07 12.60
N PHE A 76 -6.72 43.55 13.71
CA PHE A 76 -7.74 42.94 14.54
C PHE A 76 -8.92 42.38 13.74
N SER A 77 -9.21 41.10 13.92
CA SER A 77 -10.55 40.53 13.82
C SER A 77 -10.70 39.51 14.94
N THR A 78 -11.60 39.82 15.84
CA THR A 78 -11.89 39.18 17.13
C THR A 78 -12.08 37.66 17.04
N GLY A 79 -11.22 36.88 17.72
CA GLY A 79 -11.47 35.46 18.00
C GLY A 79 -10.21 34.57 18.04
N SER A 80 -9.53 34.57 19.18
CA SER A 80 -8.53 33.57 19.63
C SER A 80 -7.24 33.41 18.82
N GLN A 81 -6.28 34.30 19.10
CA GLN A 81 -4.86 33.95 19.04
C GLN A 81 -4.44 33.39 20.39
N SER A 82 -4.14 32.10 20.45
CA SER A 82 -3.12 31.58 21.36
C SER A 82 -2.44 30.39 20.71
N SER A 83 -1.40 30.67 19.93
CA SER A 83 -0.30 29.74 19.67
C SER A 83 0.54 29.65 20.95
N HIS A 84 -0.02 28.96 21.94
CA HIS A 84 0.60 28.68 23.23
C HIS A 84 0.70 27.16 23.33
N TRP A 85 1.93 26.66 23.37
CA TRP A 85 2.22 25.24 23.38
C TRP A 85 2.26 24.63 24.79
N ASP A 86 1.70 25.26 25.84
CA ASP A 86 1.58 24.57 27.14
C ASP A 86 0.35 23.64 27.14
N ASN A 87 0.58 22.44 26.63
CA ASN A 87 0.45 21.14 27.31
C ASN A 87 -0.57 20.89 28.44
N VAL A 88 -1.67 21.64 28.57
CA VAL A 88 -2.81 21.20 29.38
C VAL A 88 -4.11 21.44 28.61
N CYS A 89 -4.48 20.45 27.79
CA CYS A 89 -5.84 20.35 27.29
C CYS A 89 -6.73 19.84 28.43
N PRO A 90 -7.76 20.59 28.86
CA PRO A 90 -8.76 20.03 29.77
C PRO A 90 -9.36 18.76 29.15
N LEU A 91 -9.49 17.72 29.96
CA LEU A 91 -10.11 16.46 29.57
C LEU A 91 -11.50 16.75 28.97
N GLY A 92 -11.68 16.47 27.67
CA GLY A 92 -12.95 16.71 26.95
C GLY A 92 -12.92 17.82 25.89
N THR A 93 -11.80 18.54 25.70
CA THR A 93 -11.70 19.55 24.64
C THR A 93 -11.24 18.91 23.33
N LEU A 94 -11.99 19.09 22.24
CA LEU A 94 -11.60 18.63 20.90
C LEU A 94 -10.38 19.44 20.43
N GLN A 95 -9.26 18.77 20.21
CA GLN A 95 -8.10 19.38 19.57
C GLN A 95 -8.44 19.66 18.09
N PRO A 96 -8.23 20.88 17.58
CA PRO A 96 -8.39 21.17 16.16
C PRO A 96 -7.49 20.25 15.34
N ALA A 97 -8.00 19.73 14.21
CA ALA A 97 -7.18 18.95 13.29
C ALA A 97 -6.03 19.83 12.77
N PRO A 98 -4.78 19.32 12.75
CA PRO A 98 -3.64 20.08 12.23
C PRO A 98 -3.87 20.43 10.75
N SER A 99 -3.33 21.57 10.32
CA SER A 99 -3.33 21.92 8.91
C SER A 99 -2.54 20.88 8.12
N ILE A 100 -3.07 20.48 6.96
CA ILE A 100 -2.40 19.55 6.05
C ILE A 100 -1.02 20.04 5.58
N ARG A 101 -0.75 21.36 5.71
CA ARG A 101 0.55 21.98 5.41
C ARG A 101 1.59 21.73 6.50
N ASP A 102 1.14 21.43 7.71
CA ASP A 102 1.97 21.22 8.90
C ASP A 102 2.23 19.73 9.17
N VAL A 103 1.70 18.85 8.31
CA VAL A 103 1.87 17.41 8.39
C VAL A 103 2.62 16.94 7.14
N PRO A 104 3.67 16.10 7.28
CA PRO A 104 4.38 15.54 6.14
C PRO A 104 3.45 14.78 5.18
N LYS A 105 3.64 15.00 3.87
CA LYS A 105 2.92 14.28 2.80
C LYS A 105 3.72 13.05 2.37
N ILE A 106 3.13 11.87 2.47
CA ILE A 106 3.68 10.62 1.90
C ILE A 106 3.06 10.33 0.53
N SER A 107 3.84 9.68 -0.32
CA SER A 107 3.40 9.23 -1.65
C SER A 107 3.26 7.71 -1.66
N PRO A 108 2.30 7.15 -2.43
CA PRO A 108 2.21 5.70 -2.56
C PRO A 108 3.42 5.16 -3.33
N LEU A 109 4.02 4.08 -2.82
CA LEU A 109 5.06 3.32 -3.51
C LEU A 109 4.49 2.59 -4.73
N VAL A 110 3.28 2.08 -4.59
CA VAL A 110 2.55 1.36 -5.65
C VAL A 110 1.13 1.90 -5.72
N ALA A 111 0.60 2.06 -6.94
CA ALA A 111 -0.82 2.24 -7.20
C ALA A 111 -1.21 1.30 -8.34
N HIS A 112 -2.02 0.29 -8.05
CA HIS A 112 -2.36 -0.73 -9.04
C HIS A 112 -3.85 -1.08 -9.02
N ARG A 113 -4.50 -1.05 -10.18
CA ARG A 113 -5.88 -1.52 -10.34
C ARG A 113 -5.92 -3.03 -10.25
N VAL A 114 -6.46 -3.55 -9.15
CA VAL A 114 -6.47 -4.99 -8.84
C VAL A 114 -7.81 -5.65 -9.11
N HIS A 115 -8.92 -4.90 -9.18
CA HIS A 115 -10.24 -5.44 -9.48
C HIS A 115 -10.98 -4.60 -10.54
N THR A 116 -12.04 -5.15 -11.13
CA THR A 116 -12.97 -4.38 -11.97
C THR A 116 -14.00 -3.61 -11.15
N GLU A 117 -14.20 -4.06 -9.92
CA GLU A 117 -15.24 -3.60 -9.00
C GLU A 117 -14.63 -2.99 -7.73
N PRO A 118 -15.35 -2.13 -7.01
CA PRO A 118 -14.86 -1.50 -5.78
C PRO A 118 -14.36 -2.51 -4.76
N LEU A 119 -13.18 -2.24 -4.19
CA LEU A 119 -12.63 -3.09 -3.15
C LEU A 119 -13.40 -2.91 -1.83
N SER A 120 -13.50 -3.99 -1.07
CA SER A 120 -14.14 -4.05 0.24
C SER A 120 -13.21 -4.54 1.35
N GLY A 121 -12.01 -5.06 1.02
CA GLY A 121 -11.06 -5.52 2.04
C GLY A 121 -9.65 -5.79 1.51
N LEU A 122 -8.70 -5.71 2.45
CA LEU A 122 -7.27 -5.95 2.28
C LEU A 122 -6.75 -6.68 3.52
N ILE A 123 -6.00 -7.77 3.33
CA ILE A 123 -5.36 -8.51 4.43
C ILE A 123 -3.93 -8.86 4.02
N PHE A 124 -2.98 -8.58 4.90
CA PHE A 124 -1.61 -9.08 4.80
C PHE A 124 -1.48 -10.36 5.62
N ASN A 125 -0.94 -11.41 5.01
CA ASN A 125 -0.60 -12.69 5.64
C ASN A 125 0.91 -12.96 5.51
N PRO A 126 1.48 -13.94 6.24
CA PRO A 126 2.91 -14.26 6.15
C PRO A 126 3.37 -14.66 4.75
N GLY A 127 2.50 -15.32 3.97
CA GLY A 127 2.83 -15.83 2.62
C GLY A 127 2.14 -15.10 1.48
N SER A 128 1.20 -14.20 1.76
CA SER A 128 0.40 -13.57 0.71
C SER A 128 -0.24 -12.25 1.12
N VAL A 129 -0.74 -11.52 0.13
CA VAL A 129 -1.65 -10.39 0.29
C VAL A 129 -2.99 -10.78 -0.33
N LEU A 130 -4.08 -10.53 0.40
CA LEU A 130 -5.44 -10.82 -0.04
C LEU A 130 -6.18 -9.52 -0.31
N THR A 131 -6.90 -9.46 -1.43
CA THR A 131 -7.80 -8.34 -1.75
C THR A 131 -9.17 -8.88 -2.12
N VAL A 132 -10.23 -8.25 -1.63
CA VAL A 132 -11.63 -8.64 -1.92
C VAL A 132 -12.42 -7.46 -2.47
N CYS A 133 -13.30 -7.72 -3.44
CA CYS A 133 -14.22 -6.72 -4.00
C CYS A 133 -15.67 -6.94 -3.55
N ARG A 134 -16.54 -5.97 -3.83
CA ARG A 134 -17.97 -6.02 -3.46
C ARG A 134 -18.75 -7.21 -4.02
N GLN A 135 -18.29 -7.79 -5.13
CA GLN A 135 -18.87 -8.98 -5.75
C GLN A 135 -18.37 -10.28 -5.09
N GLY A 136 -17.50 -10.18 -4.09
CA GLY A 136 -16.96 -11.32 -3.36
C GLY A 136 -15.77 -12.01 -4.05
N HIS A 137 -15.22 -11.44 -5.13
CA HIS A 137 -14.00 -11.98 -5.74
C HIS A 137 -12.80 -11.69 -4.86
N ILE A 138 -12.04 -12.74 -4.54
CA ILE A 138 -10.81 -12.66 -3.76
C ILE A 138 -9.62 -12.89 -4.70
N LYS A 139 -8.64 -11.99 -4.67
CA LYS A 139 -7.34 -12.20 -5.30
C LYS A 139 -6.28 -12.44 -4.23
N VAL A 140 -5.46 -13.45 -4.48
CA VAL A 140 -4.34 -13.87 -3.63
C VAL A 140 -3.04 -13.54 -4.36
N TRP A 141 -2.21 -12.71 -3.75
CA TRP A 141 -0.92 -12.30 -4.26
C TRP A 141 0.15 -12.97 -3.41
N MET A 142 0.84 -13.98 -3.94
CA MET A 142 1.89 -14.67 -3.21
C MET A 142 3.07 -13.75 -2.98
N ARG A 143 3.61 -13.74 -1.77
CA ARG A 143 4.85 -13.04 -1.49
C ARG A 143 6.01 -13.75 -2.20
N PRO A 144 7.05 -13.01 -2.60
CA PRO A 144 8.30 -13.64 -3.03
C PRO A 144 8.82 -14.50 -1.87
N SER A 145 8.91 -15.81 -2.08
CA SER A 145 9.65 -16.67 -1.16
C SER A 145 11.11 -16.28 -1.24
N GLY A 146 11.78 -16.05 -0.11
CA GLY A 146 13.24 -15.98 -0.06
C GLY A 146 13.78 -17.35 -0.47
N ALA A 147 13.97 -17.58 -1.76
CA ALA A 147 14.50 -18.82 -2.27
C ALA A 147 16.01 -18.86 -2.00
N GLU A 148 16.40 -19.29 -0.80
CA GLU A 148 17.60 -20.11 -0.73
C GLU A 148 17.26 -21.45 -1.38
N SER A 149 17.75 -21.61 -2.60
CA SER A 149 17.50 -22.75 -3.46
C SER A 149 18.31 -23.96 -2.98
N GLN A 150 17.68 -25.05 -2.53
CA GLN A 150 18.23 -26.41 -2.73
C GLN A 150 17.14 -27.48 -2.84
N SER A 151 17.14 -28.15 -4.00
CA SER A 151 16.60 -29.50 -4.31
C SER A 151 15.06 -29.67 -4.30
N SER A 152 14.41 -30.38 -5.23
CA SER A 152 14.84 -31.34 -6.25
C SER A 152 13.71 -31.47 -7.28
N ASN A 153 14.09 -31.74 -8.53
CA ASN A 153 13.17 -32.12 -9.61
C ASN A 153 12.22 -33.24 -9.18
N SER A 154 10.93 -33.08 -9.46
CA SER A 154 10.14 -34.20 -9.95
C SER A 154 9.09 -33.69 -10.93
N GLU A 155 9.30 -34.05 -12.19
CA GLU A 155 8.36 -33.86 -13.27
C GLU A 155 7.08 -34.63 -12.96
N THR A 156 5.92 -34.00 -13.09
CA THR A 156 4.68 -34.77 -13.33
C THR A 156 3.86 -34.03 -14.37
N VAL A 157 3.92 -34.58 -15.57
CA VAL A 157 3.16 -34.23 -16.76
C VAL A 157 1.67 -34.46 -16.50
N SER A 158 0.83 -33.47 -16.75
CA SER A 158 -0.56 -33.73 -17.14
C SER A 158 -0.96 -32.78 -18.27
N SER A 159 -1.33 -33.44 -19.36
CA SER A 159 -1.66 -32.96 -20.69
C SER A 159 -3.00 -32.23 -20.74
N SER A 160 -3.06 -31.13 -21.49
CA SER A 160 -4.17 -30.85 -22.42
C SER A 160 -3.98 -29.51 -23.13
N LYS A 161 -3.65 -29.53 -24.43
CA LYS A 161 -4.28 -28.61 -25.40
C LYS A 161 -4.06 -29.04 -26.85
N ASP A 162 -5.18 -29.06 -27.57
CA ASP A 162 -5.35 -29.28 -28.99
C ASP A 162 -4.65 -28.28 -29.92
N LYS A 163 -4.53 -28.73 -31.19
CA LYS A 163 -4.70 -28.03 -32.49
C LYS A 163 -3.43 -27.60 -33.28
N PRO A 164 -3.52 -27.41 -34.63
CA PRO A 164 -3.07 -28.37 -35.67
C PRO A 164 -2.05 -27.76 -36.69
N LEU A 165 -1.96 -28.32 -37.93
CA LEU A 165 -1.14 -28.00 -39.14
C LEU A 165 0.08 -28.96 -39.33
N VAL A 166 0.52 -29.44 -40.51
CA VAL A 166 0.15 -29.37 -41.94
C VAL A 166 0.93 -30.47 -42.70
N SER A 167 0.33 -31.00 -43.79
CA SER A 167 0.89 -31.54 -45.05
C SER A 167 2.24 -32.29 -45.12
N SER A 168 2.20 -33.47 -45.76
CA SER A 168 3.08 -34.00 -46.84
C SER A 168 3.19 -35.53 -46.69
N THR A 169 3.34 -36.43 -47.67
CA THR A 169 3.19 -36.51 -49.13
C THR A 169 3.37 -38.01 -49.45
N LEU A 170 2.55 -38.55 -50.36
CA LEU A 170 2.67 -39.81 -51.14
C LEU A 170 2.89 -41.18 -50.46
N GLY A 171 2.07 -42.16 -50.91
CA GLY A 171 2.35 -43.59 -50.84
C GLY A 171 1.14 -44.43 -51.25
N SER A 172 1.01 -44.72 -52.54
CA SER A 172 -0.07 -45.52 -53.13
C SER A 172 -0.05 -46.98 -52.67
N THR A 173 -1.23 -47.61 -52.56
CA THR A 173 -1.56 -48.83 -53.33
C THR A 173 -3.07 -49.08 -53.33
N SER A 174 -3.64 -49.12 -54.54
CA SER A 174 -4.96 -49.68 -54.83
C SER A 174 -4.81 -51.17 -55.09
N HIS A 175 -5.70 -52.00 -54.54
CA HIS A 175 -6.80 -52.58 -55.32
C HIS A 175 -7.66 -53.51 -54.47
N LYS A 176 -8.97 -53.34 -54.70
CA LYS A 176 -10.09 -54.14 -54.22
C LYS A 176 -10.45 -55.12 -55.34
N GLN A 177 -10.61 -56.41 -55.02
CA GLN A 177 -11.78 -57.20 -55.40
C GLN A 177 -11.86 -58.46 -54.53
#